data_AF-A0A2T5BRG1-F1
#
_entry.id   AF-A0A2T5BRG1-F1
#
_cell.length_a   1.000
_cell.length_b   1.000
_cell.length_c   1.000
_cell.angle_alpha   90.00
_cell.angle_beta   90.00
_cell.angle_gamma   90.00
#
_symmetry.space_group_name_H-M   'P 1'
#
loop_
_entity.id
_entity.type
_entity.pdbx_description
1 polymer ?
#
loop_
_entity_poly.entity_id
_entity_poly.type
_entity_poly.pdbx_seq_one_letter_code
_entity_poly.pdbx_strand_id
1 'polypeptide(L)'
;MSKVRFFSGETLPLEMHKVRVVQKLNLPAVEVRQDAMTGAGNNTFLLQNRDVFMDMLTDSGVNAMSDRQVAAMMVADDAYAGSATYTRLETRLRDIFGMAHILPPIRAAPAKTSWRR
;
A
#
# COMPACT_ATOMS: atom_id res chain seq x y z
N MET A 1 14.08 -22.56 5.39
CA MET A 1 14.20 -21.16 5.81
C MET A 1 15.46 -21.02 6.65
N SER A 2 16.29 -20.02 6.38
CA SER A 2 17.53 -19.75 7.12
C SER A 2 17.20 -19.38 8.57
N LYS A 3 17.53 -20.27 9.52
CA LYS A 3 17.36 -20.02 10.96
C LYS A 3 18.49 -19.09 11.42
N VAL A 4 18.25 -17.78 11.42
CA VAL A 4 19.15 -16.83 12.07
C VAL A 4 18.87 -16.85 13.57
N ARG A 5 19.90 -17.12 14.36
CA ARG A 5 19.82 -17.15 15.82
C ARG A 5 20.28 -15.80 16.34
N PHE A 6 19.37 -15.01 16.91
CA PHE A 6 19.69 -13.75 17.56
C PHE A 6 20.31 -13.99 18.94
N PHE A 7 21.03 -12.99 19.46
CA PHE A 7 21.62 -13.04 20.80
C PHE A 7 20.57 -13.25 21.90
N SER A 8 19.35 -12.74 21.70
CA SER A 8 18.21 -12.96 22.60
C SER A 8 17.71 -14.41 22.63
N GLY A 9 18.20 -15.29 21.74
CA GLY A 9 17.68 -16.66 21.57
C GLY A 9 16.37 -16.73 20.78
N GLU A 10 15.75 -15.58 20.48
CA GLU A 10 14.52 -15.50 19.71
C GLU A 10 14.77 -15.78 18.22
N THR A 11 13.78 -16.37 17.57
CA THR A 11 13.76 -16.54 16.11
C THR A 11 12.88 -15.45 15.53
N LEU A 12 13.48 -14.39 14.99
CA LEU A 12 12.74 -13.36 14.28
C LEU A 12 12.63 -13.74 12.80
N PRO A 13 11.43 -13.69 12.19
CA PRO A 13 11.28 -13.89 10.77
C PRO A 13 12.07 -12.82 10.02
N LEU A 14 12.75 -13.23 8.95
CA LEU A 14 13.48 -12.32 8.09
C LEU A 14 12.62 -11.94 6.90
N GLU A 15 12.75 -10.68 6.52
CA GLU A 15 12.12 -10.15 5.33
C GLU A 15 12.67 -10.85 4.08
N MET A 16 11.80 -11.55 3.35
CA MET A 16 12.19 -12.34 2.17
C MET A 16 12.17 -11.53 0.87
N HIS A 17 12.17 -10.21 0.97
CA HIS A 17 12.23 -9.29 -0.15
C HIS A 17 13.33 -8.24 0.05
N LYS A 18 13.91 -7.77 -1.05
CA LYS A 18 14.94 -6.72 -1.05
C LYS A 18 14.31 -5.38 -1.42
N VAL A 19 14.76 -4.32 -0.76
CA VAL A 19 14.39 -2.95 -1.13
C VAL A 19 14.89 -2.66 -2.55
N ARG A 20 13.99 -2.17 -3.41
CA ARG A 20 14.30 -1.89 -4.83
C ARG A 20 14.07 -0.43 -5.22
N VAL A 21 12.97 0.15 -4.73
CA VAL A 21 12.61 1.56 -4.92
C VAL A 21 12.54 2.19 -3.53
N VAL A 22 13.16 3.36 -3.35
CA VAL A 22 13.25 4.06 -2.06
C VAL A 22 12.70 5.47 -2.15
N GLN A 23 12.02 5.89 -1.09
CA GLN A 23 11.64 7.28 -0.88
C GLN A 23 12.58 7.89 0.17
N LYS A 24 13.08 9.10 -0.09
CA LYS A 24 13.91 9.82 0.87
C LYS A 24 13.05 10.23 2.06
N LEU A 25 13.50 9.89 3.26
CA LEU A 25 12.90 10.33 4.52
C LEU A 25 13.68 11.50 5.09
N ASN A 26 12.96 12.37 5.80
CA ASN A 26 13.54 13.45 6.59
C ASN A 26 12.99 13.34 8.01
N LEU A 27 13.85 13.43 9.01
CA LEU A 27 13.42 13.52 10.41
C LEU A 27 13.55 14.98 10.83
N PRO A 28 12.44 15.75 10.88
CA PRO A 28 12.52 17.14 11.31
C PRO A 28 13.00 17.23 12.76
N ALA A 29 13.65 18.34 13.11
CA ALA A 29 14.02 18.64 14.49
C ALA A 29 12.78 18.66 15.40
N VAL A 30 12.97 18.44 16.69
CA VAL A 30 11.84 18.26 17.63
C VAL A 30 10.97 19.52 17.73
N GLU A 31 11.59 20.69 17.64
CA GLU A 31 10.94 22.00 17.67
C GLU A 31 10.03 22.18 16.46
N VAL A 32 10.52 21.83 15.26
CA VAL A 32 9.74 21.89 14.02
C VAL A 32 8.52 20.96 14.09
N ARG A 33 8.68 19.76 14.67
CA ARG A 33 7.56 18.82 14.86
C ARG A 33 6.53 19.38 15.84
N GLN A 34 6.96 20.04 16.92
CA GLN A 34 6.06 20.66 17.89
C GLN A 34 5.25 21.80 17.28
N ASP A 35 5.90 22.66 16.49
CA ASP A 35 5.23 23.77 15.79
C ASP A 35 4.24 23.24 14.74
N ALA A 36 4.63 22.23 13.96
CA ALA A 36 3.76 21.58 12.99
C ALA A 36 2.52 20.95 13.66
N MET A 37 2.71 20.28 14.80
CA MET A 37 1.60 19.65 15.53
C MET A 37 0.66 20.70 16.15
N THR A 38 1.22 21.78 16.69
CA THR A 38 0.43 22.88 17.24
C THR A 38 -0.36 23.58 16.13
N GLY A 39 0.28 23.85 14.98
CA GLY A 39 -0.37 24.44 13.80
C GLY A 39 -1.45 23.55 13.17
N ALA A 40 -1.31 22.23 13.31
CA ALA A 40 -2.32 21.25 12.93
C ALA A 40 -3.46 21.09 13.99
N GLY A 41 -3.49 21.95 15.02
CA GLY A 41 -4.50 21.89 16.08
C GLY A 41 -4.45 20.58 16.88
N ASN A 42 -3.27 19.98 17.02
CA ASN A 42 -3.05 18.67 17.64
C ASN A 42 -3.85 17.52 17.00
N ASN A 43 -4.23 17.65 15.72
CA ASN A 43 -4.82 16.60 14.92
C ASN A 43 -3.84 16.07 13.86
N THR A 44 -3.44 14.80 13.97
CA THR A 44 -2.47 14.17 13.05
C THR A 44 -2.95 14.09 11.62
N PHE A 45 -4.26 14.07 11.36
CA PHE A 45 -4.83 14.12 10.00
C PHE A 45 -4.52 15.42 9.25
N LEU A 46 -4.17 16.49 9.98
CA LEU A 46 -3.88 17.79 9.39
C LEU A 46 -2.38 18.02 9.18
N LEU A 47 -1.52 17.08 9.61
CA LEU A 47 -0.09 17.13 9.34
C LEU A 47 0.22 16.96 7.85
N GLN A 48 1.27 17.62 7.39
CA GLN A 48 1.80 17.40 6.05
C GLN A 48 2.81 16.26 6.08
N ASN A 49 2.83 15.41 5.05
CA ASN A 49 3.71 14.24 4.99
C ASN A 49 5.20 14.58 5.14
N ARG A 50 5.64 15.77 4.67
CA ARG A 50 7.04 16.23 4.83
C ARG A 50 7.47 16.41 6.29
N ASP A 51 6.50 16.59 7.19
CA ASP A 51 6.72 16.82 8.62
C ASP A 51 6.60 15.49 9.42
N VAL A 52 6.28 14.39 8.73
CA VAL A 52 6.11 13.04 9.29
C VAL A 52 7.26 12.16 8.84
N PHE A 53 8.03 11.62 9.79
CA PHE A 53 9.14 10.71 9.48
C PHE A 53 8.67 9.28 9.19
N MET A 54 7.71 8.80 9.99
CA MET A 54 7.13 7.46 9.89
C MET A 54 5.62 7.61 9.95
N ASP A 55 4.98 7.49 8.79
CA ASP A 55 3.53 7.58 8.68
C ASP A 55 2.90 6.21 8.95
N MET A 56 2.21 6.11 10.08
CA MET A 56 1.45 4.91 10.49
C MET A 56 -0.05 5.22 10.57
N LEU A 57 -0.54 6.23 9.84
CA LEU A 57 -1.94 6.67 9.91
C LEU A 57 -2.92 5.63 9.35
N THR A 58 -2.53 4.93 8.29
CA THR A 58 -3.36 3.91 7.63
C THR A 58 -2.49 2.91 6.86
N ASP A 59 -3.01 1.71 6.61
CA ASP A 59 -2.46 0.72 5.67
C ASP A 59 -3.10 0.80 4.27
N SER A 60 -4.09 1.70 4.09
CA SER A 60 -4.87 1.83 2.86
C SER A 60 -4.14 2.68 1.82
N GLY A 61 -3.65 2.04 0.76
CA GLY A 61 -3.05 2.73 -0.39
C GLY A 61 -1.62 3.23 -0.18
N VAL A 62 -0.96 2.88 0.93
CA VAL A 62 0.41 3.30 1.26
C VAL A 62 1.44 2.15 1.21
N ASN A 63 1.08 1.05 0.53
CA ASN A 63 1.93 -0.12 0.42
C ASN A 63 3.09 0.09 -0.57
N ALA A 64 4.26 -0.47 -0.27
CA ALA A 64 5.35 -0.56 -1.22
C ALA A 64 5.04 -1.59 -2.32
N MET A 65 5.14 -1.18 -3.58
CA MET A 65 4.96 -2.08 -4.72
C MET A 65 6.27 -2.79 -5.09
N SER A 66 6.14 -4.02 -5.60
CA SER A 66 7.26 -4.74 -6.23
C SER A 66 7.69 -4.10 -7.54
N ASP A 67 8.92 -4.39 -7.96
CA ASP A 67 9.45 -4.01 -9.28
C ASP A 67 8.57 -4.50 -10.44
N ARG A 68 8.00 -5.70 -10.33
CA ARG A 68 7.07 -6.25 -11.33
C ARG A 68 5.78 -5.43 -11.42
N GLN A 69 5.24 -4.95 -10.31
CA GLN A 69 4.05 -4.10 -10.30
C GLN A 69 4.35 -2.72 -10.92
N VAL A 70 5.49 -2.12 -10.58
CA VAL A 70 5.94 -0.85 -11.19
C VAL A 70 6.16 -1.02 -12.69
N ALA A 71 6.79 -2.10 -13.13
CA ALA A 71 6.97 -2.39 -14.55
C ALA A 71 5.63 -2.61 -15.27
N ALA A 72 4.67 -3.29 -14.64
CA ALA A 72 3.34 -3.51 -15.21
C ALA A 72 2.57 -2.22 -15.45
N MET A 73 2.81 -1.16 -14.66
CA MET A 73 2.22 0.16 -14.89
C MET A 73 2.71 0.81 -16.18
N MET A 74 3.93 0.51 -16.63
CA MET A 74 4.51 1.10 -17.85
C MET A 74 4.00 0.46 -19.15
N VAL A 75 3.31 -0.68 -19.04
CA VAL A 75 2.78 -1.46 -20.17
C VAL A 75 1.28 -1.71 -20.03
N ALA A 76 0.60 -0.85 -19.27
CA ALA A 76 -0.85 -0.92 -19.11
C ALA A 76 -1.55 -0.54 -20.44
N ASP A 77 -2.56 -1.31 -20.80
CA ASP A 77 -3.48 -1.01 -21.89
C ASP A 77 -4.62 -0.09 -21.43
N ASP A 78 -4.64 1.14 -21.94
CA ASP A 78 -5.57 2.22 -21.61
C ASP A 78 -6.81 2.26 -22.52
N ALA A 79 -7.08 1.18 -23.27
CA ALA A 79 -8.29 1.10 -24.10
C ALA A 79 -9.58 1.32 -23.29
N TYR A 80 -10.49 2.14 -23.82
CA TYR A 80 -11.77 2.46 -23.18
C TYR A 80 -12.67 1.23 -22.98
N ALA A 81 -12.62 0.28 -23.91
CA ALA A 81 -13.31 -1.00 -23.82
C ALA A 81 -12.39 -2.11 -24.34
N GLY A 82 -12.46 -3.28 -23.69
CA GLY A 82 -11.67 -4.45 -24.10
C GLY A 82 -10.20 -4.42 -23.70
N SER A 83 -9.83 -3.65 -22.67
CA SER A 83 -8.44 -3.56 -22.18
C SER A 83 -7.87 -4.95 -21.82
N ALA A 84 -6.70 -5.26 -22.37
CA ALA A 84 -5.95 -6.47 -22.03
C ALA A 84 -5.52 -6.49 -20.55
N THR A 85 -5.33 -5.32 -19.93
CA THR A 85 -5.05 -5.18 -18.50
C THR A 85 -6.23 -5.69 -17.67
N TYR A 86 -7.46 -5.32 -18.04
CA TYR A 86 -8.68 -5.80 -17.38
C TYR A 86 -8.80 -7.32 -17.48
N THR A 87 -8.65 -7.89 -18.67
CA THR A 87 -8.78 -9.34 -18.88
C THR A 87 -7.80 -10.13 -18.02
N ARG A 88 -6.55 -9.63 -17.85
CA ARG A 88 -5.56 -10.23 -16.95
C ARG A 88 -5.97 -10.17 -15.49
N LEU A 89 -6.52 -9.04 -15.03
CA LEU A 89 -7.05 -8.87 -13.68
C LEU A 89 -8.23 -9.82 -13.45
N GLU A 90 -9.20 -9.82 -14.36
CA GLU A 90 -10.39 -10.67 -14.28
C GLU A 90 -10.00 -12.14 -14.16
N THR A 91 -9.14 -12.63 -15.04
CA THR A 91 -8.64 -14.02 -15.01
C THR A 91 -8.07 -14.38 -13.65
N ARG A 92 -7.21 -13.51 -13.08
CA ARG A 92 -6.62 -13.77 -11.75
C ARG A 92 -7.62 -13.73 -10.61
N LEU A 93 -8.59 -12.83 -10.67
CA LEU A 93 -9.65 -12.77 -9.67
C LEU A 93 -10.56 -14.00 -9.74
N ARG A 94 -10.83 -14.54 -10.95
CA ARG A 94 -11.55 -15.81 -11.10
C ARG A 94 -10.74 -16.99 -10.55
N ASP A 95 -9.43 -17.03 -10.83
CA ASP A 95 -8.53 -18.08 -10.31
C ASP A 95 -8.49 -18.09 -8.77
N ILE A 96 -8.42 -16.91 -8.15
CA ILE A 96 -8.25 -16.76 -6.69
C ILE A 96 -9.59 -16.90 -5.95
N PHE A 97 -10.65 -16.26 -6.46
CA PHE A 97 -11.92 -16.13 -5.74
C PHE A 97 -13.05 -17.00 -6.31
N GLY A 98 -12.87 -17.64 -7.47
CA GLY A 98 -13.87 -18.53 -8.08
C GLY A 98 -15.15 -17.83 -8.56
N MET A 99 -15.14 -16.50 -8.71
CA MET A 99 -16.33 -15.74 -9.08
C MET A 99 -16.58 -15.80 -10.60
N ALA A 100 -17.85 -15.97 -11.01
CA ALA A 100 -18.21 -15.99 -12.42
C ALA A 100 -18.13 -14.61 -13.10
N HIS A 101 -18.45 -13.55 -12.36
CA HIS A 101 -18.49 -12.17 -12.84
C HIS A 101 -17.73 -11.26 -11.91
N ILE A 102 -16.98 -10.31 -12.48
CA ILE A 102 -16.17 -9.34 -11.77
C ILE A 102 -16.47 -7.96 -12.34
N LEU A 103 -16.68 -6.98 -11.47
CA LEU A 103 -16.79 -5.58 -11.83
C LEU A 103 -15.73 -4.80 -11.03
N PRO A 104 -14.70 -4.25 -11.68
CA PRO A 104 -13.61 -3.57 -10.99
C PRO A 104 -14.03 -2.13 -10.61
N PRO A 105 -14.05 -1.76 -9.32
CA PRO A 105 -14.19 -0.37 -8.92
C PRO A 105 -12.82 0.34 -8.94
N ILE A 106 -12.82 1.68 -8.87
CA ILE A 106 -11.59 2.48 -8.71
C ILE A 106 -10.90 2.18 -7.36
N ARG A 107 -11.68 1.96 -6.31
CA ARG A 107 -11.22 1.48 -4.99
C ARG A 107 -12.36 0.75 -4.28
N ALA A 108 -12.03 -0.09 -3.31
CA ALA A 108 -13.04 -0.65 -2.42
C ALA A 108 -13.66 0.48 -1.59
N ALA A 109 -14.99 0.61 -1.66
CA ALA A 109 -15.74 1.37 -0.65
C ALA A 109 -15.86 0.49 0.61
N PRO A 110 -16.08 1.08 1.81
CA PRO A 110 -16.54 0.29 2.95
C PRO A 110 -17.74 -0.54 2.50
N ALA A 111 -17.70 -1.84 2.77
CA ALA A 111 -18.71 -2.78 2.33
C ALA A 111 -20.09 -2.34 2.82
N LYS A 112 -20.85 -1.63 1.98
CA LYS A 112 -22.29 -1.51 2.14
C LYS A 112 -22.88 -2.82 1.63
N THR A 113 -22.76 -3.89 2.43
CA THR A 113 -23.54 -5.10 2.23
C THR A 113 -25.00 -4.80 2.56
N SER A 114 -25.69 -4.19 1.61
CA SER A 114 -27.15 -4.21 1.49
C SER A 114 -27.52 -4.55 0.05
N TRP A 115 -26.96 -5.65 -0.44
CA TRP A 115 -27.51 -6.38 -1.58
C TRP A 115 -27.82 -7.81 -1.13
N ARG A 116 -28.67 -7.91 -0.11
CA ARG A 116 -29.56 -9.06 0.01
C ARG A 116 -30.87 -8.63 -0.64
N ARG A 117 -31.36 -9.52 -1.51
CA ARG A 117 -32.52 -9.37 -2.40
C ARG A 117 -33.74 -8.82 -1.68
#